data_AF-A0A1F7GMS6-F1
#
_entry.id   AF-A0A1F7GMS6-F1
#
_cell.length_a   1.000
_cell.length_b   1.000
_cell.length_c   1.000
_cell.angle_alpha   90.00
_cell.angle_beta   90.00
_cell.angle_gamma   90.00
#
_symmetry.space_group_name_H-M   'P 1'
#
loop_
_entity.id
_entity.type
_entity.pdbx_description
1 polymer ?
#
loop_
_entity_poly.entity_id
_entity_poly.type
_entity_poly.pdbx_seq_one_letter_code
_entity_poly.pdbx_strand_id
1 'polypeptide(L)'
;MLNLVQHLVLNQIPKRVRDDNELLMCRFLIAKSTKPIRPSKILEAFASMAKKGKAFDGDWQGDGWGIAWMSDDSTWKIYKSLSPIWEEEKKFEDFPETNLFAIHARSASFPQHKNNLEFNQPYISDSTLFVFNGLLKGVRLPFSVSGTIGTQKIWALLQDELKNKNPKDALNKVKDLLIKHMREIQALNIGMIYGGDLFSVNYFTKHRNYYTLQRFFYKTTDIICSEKLKELEFNL
;
A
#
# COMPACT_ATOMS: atom_id res chain seq x y z
N MET A 1 7.87 29.68 7.43
CA MET A 1 8.60 28.59 8.11
C MET A 1 8.27 27.30 7.35
N LEU A 2 9.19 26.83 6.51
CA LEU A 2 9.01 25.57 5.77
C LEU A 2 9.16 24.41 6.76
N ASN A 3 8.09 23.63 6.96
CA ASN A 3 8.17 22.37 7.68
C ASN A 3 8.89 21.34 6.80
N LEU A 4 10.12 21.03 7.20
CA LEU A 4 10.96 19.97 6.69
C LEU A 4 10.29 18.62 7.07
N VAL A 5 9.53 18.04 6.16
CA VAL A 5 8.99 16.67 6.33
C VAL A 5 10.18 15.71 6.33
N GLN A 6 10.47 15.12 7.49
CA GLN A 6 11.55 14.14 7.68
C GLN A 6 11.33 12.93 6.76
N HIS A 7 12.11 12.89 5.68
CA HIS A 7 12.28 11.72 4.85
C HIS A 7 13.20 10.73 5.56
N LEU A 8 12.68 9.58 6.00
CA LEU A 8 13.54 8.41 6.25
C LEU A 8 13.43 7.45 5.07
N VAL A 9 14.38 7.55 4.14
CA VAL A 9 14.78 6.41 3.30
C VAL A 9 15.70 5.55 4.17
N LEU A 10 15.17 4.47 4.74
CA LEU A 10 16.00 3.45 5.36
C LEU A 10 16.45 2.47 4.26
N ASN A 11 17.47 2.89 3.49
CA ASN A 11 18.49 2.08 2.80
C ASN A 11 19.19 2.90 1.69
N GLN A 12 20.51 2.77 1.58
CA GLN A 12 21.31 3.37 0.50
C GLN A 12 20.84 2.83 -0.86
N ILE A 13 20.55 3.73 -1.81
CA ILE A 13 20.12 3.41 -3.18
C ILE A 13 21.38 3.11 -4.02
N PRO A 14 21.63 1.87 -4.50
CA PRO A 14 22.66 1.65 -5.50
C PRO A 14 22.23 2.26 -6.84
N LYS A 15 23.17 2.96 -7.51
CA LYS A 15 23.00 3.55 -8.84
C LYS A 15 22.55 2.50 -9.87
N ARG A 16 21.72 2.98 -10.82
CA ARG A 16 21.01 2.25 -11.88
C ARG A 16 21.88 1.25 -12.67
N VAL A 17 21.28 0.11 -12.97
CA VAL A 17 21.30 -0.49 -14.32
C VAL A 17 19.82 -0.64 -14.70
N ARG A 18 19.41 0.02 -15.78
CA ARG A 18 18.06 -0.14 -16.35
C ARG A 18 18.08 -1.41 -17.19
N ASP A 19 17.21 -2.35 -16.87
CA ASP A 19 16.78 -3.36 -17.82
C ASP A 19 15.31 -3.03 -18.14
N ASP A 20 15.07 -2.53 -19.35
CA ASP A 20 13.82 -1.85 -19.73
C ASP A 20 12.66 -2.82 -20.05
N ASN A 21 12.78 -4.10 -19.70
CA ASN A 21 11.80 -5.15 -20.04
C ASN A 21 11.09 -5.84 -18.86
N GLU A 22 11.32 -5.42 -17.60
CA GLU A 22 10.48 -5.87 -16.49
C GLU A 22 9.43 -4.81 -16.15
N LEU A 23 8.16 -5.13 -16.41
CA LEU A 23 7.02 -4.30 -16.02
C LEU A 23 7.11 -4.01 -14.52
N LEU A 24 7.21 -2.73 -14.16
CA LEU A 24 6.97 -2.21 -12.81
C LEU A 24 5.47 -2.32 -12.53
N MET A 25 5.09 -2.48 -11.25
CA MET A 25 3.74 -2.95 -10.93
C MET A 25 3.25 -2.43 -9.59
N CYS A 26 2.15 -1.66 -9.57
CA CYS A 26 1.60 -1.12 -8.33
C CYS A 26 0.51 -1.99 -7.70
N ARG A 27 0.59 -2.10 -6.37
CA ARG A 27 -0.24 -2.99 -5.54
C ARG A 27 -1.03 -2.22 -4.51
N PHE A 28 -0.43 -1.13 -4.03
CA PHE A 28 -1.13 -0.13 -3.27
C PHE A 28 -0.61 1.27 -3.59
N LEU A 29 -1.46 2.25 -3.31
CA LEU A 29 -1.15 3.66 -3.34
C LEU A 29 -1.66 4.28 -2.04
N ILE A 30 -0.87 5.12 -1.40
CA ILE A 30 -1.34 6.05 -0.37
C ILE A 30 -1.06 7.47 -0.82
N ALA A 31 -1.99 8.38 -0.57
CA ALA A 31 -1.91 9.75 -1.07
C ALA A 31 -2.42 10.76 -0.05
N LYS A 32 -1.74 11.91 -0.04
CA LYS A 32 -2.09 13.10 0.74
C LYS A 32 -2.04 14.31 -0.19
N SER A 33 -3.16 15.00 -0.34
CA SER A 33 -3.26 16.24 -1.09
C SER A 33 -3.40 17.44 -0.17
N THR A 34 -2.76 18.54 -0.54
CA THR A 34 -2.91 19.84 0.16
C THR A 34 -4.24 20.52 -0.13
N LYS A 35 -4.98 20.06 -1.15
CA LYS A 35 -6.33 20.51 -1.50
C LYS A 35 -7.24 19.29 -1.78
N PRO A 36 -8.55 19.35 -1.51
CA PRO A 36 -9.46 18.29 -1.92
C PRO A 36 -9.28 17.98 -3.41
N ILE A 37 -9.17 16.71 -3.75
CA ILE A 37 -9.10 16.24 -5.13
C ILE A 37 -10.10 15.11 -5.34
N ARG A 38 -10.70 15.06 -6.53
CA ARG A 38 -11.43 13.88 -6.97
C ARG A 38 -10.42 12.77 -7.31
N PRO A 39 -10.50 11.58 -6.69
CA PRO A 39 -9.50 10.54 -6.89
C PRO A 39 -9.65 9.80 -8.22
N SER A 40 -10.71 10.04 -9.01
CA SER A 40 -11.05 9.24 -10.20
C SER A 40 -9.90 9.11 -11.20
N LYS A 41 -9.22 10.21 -11.56
CA LYS A 41 -8.04 10.15 -12.46
C LYS A 41 -6.87 9.32 -11.91
N ILE A 42 -6.68 9.34 -10.59
CA ILE A 42 -5.65 8.52 -9.93
C ILE A 42 -6.10 7.05 -9.92
N LEU A 43 -7.40 6.79 -9.72
CA LEU A 43 -7.99 5.45 -9.78
C LEU A 43 -7.91 4.85 -11.18
N GLU A 44 -8.21 5.61 -12.24
CA GLU A 44 -8.05 5.21 -13.64
C GLU A 44 -6.61 4.78 -13.92
N ALA A 45 -5.65 5.65 -13.57
CA ALA A 45 -4.24 5.35 -13.74
C ALA A 45 -3.79 4.12 -12.93
N PHE A 46 -4.31 3.99 -11.71
CA PHE A 46 -4.04 2.83 -10.86
C PHE A 46 -4.64 1.54 -11.41
N ALA A 47 -5.86 1.59 -11.95
CA ALA A 47 -6.58 0.45 -12.49
C ALA A 47 -5.96 -0.05 -13.80
N SER A 48 -5.62 0.87 -14.71
CA SER A 48 -4.91 0.56 -15.95
C SER A 48 -3.58 -0.15 -15.68
N MET A 49 -2.82 0.36 -14.70
CA MET A 49 -1.58 -0.27 -14.26
C MET A 49 -1.81 -1.64 -13.60
N ALA A 50 -2.84 -1.78 -12.75
CA ALA A 50 -3.18 -3.08 -12.16
C ALA A 50 -3.57 -4.12 -13.23
N LYS A 51 -4.30 -3.70 -14.27
CA LYS A 51 -4.71 -4.54 -15.40
C LYS A 51 -3.55 -4.97 -16.28
N LYS A 52 -2.52 -4.14 -16.43
CA LYS A 52 -1.33 -4.44 -17.24
C LYS A 52 -0.31 -5.30 -16.48
N GLY A 53 -0.36 -5.29 -15.15
CA GLY A 53 0.68 -5.88 -14.30
C GLY A 53 0.30 -7.19 -13.61
N LYS A 54 0.99 -8.29 -13.95
CA LYS A 54 1.00 -9.58 -13.22
C LYS A 54 1.74 -9.57 -11.88
N ALA A 55 1.55 -10.53 -10.99
CA ALA A 55 2.35 -10.70 -9.79
C ALA A 55 3.71 -11.33 -10.18
N PHE A 56 4.65 -11.41 -9.25
CA PHE A 56 5.98 -11.97 -9.53
C PHE A 56 5.91 -13.45 -9.96
N ASP A 57 4.84 -14.16 -9.58
CA ASP A 57 4.51 -15.54 -9.94
C ASP A 57 3.61 -15.64 -11.19
N GLY A 58 3.28 -14.51 -11.82
CA GLY A 58 2.47 -14.43 -13.02
C GLY A 58 0.97 -14.20 -12.78
N ASP A 59 0.51 -14.18 -11.53
CA ASP A 59 -0.92 -14.03 -11.19
C ASP A 59 -1.44 -12.61 -11.41
N TRP A 60 -2.68 -12.44 -11.84
CA TRP A 60 -3.24 -11.09 -11.94
C TRP A 60 -3.54 -10.50 -10.55
N GLN A 61 -3.45 -9.18 -10.40
CA GLN A 61 -3.96 -8.46 -9.22
C GLN A 61 -5.50 -8.35 -9.26
N GLY A 62 -6.16 -9.47 -9.53
CA GLY A 62 -7.58 -9.56 -9.81
C GLY A 62 -8.39 -10.22 -8.69
N ASP A 63 -7.80 -10.50 -7.53
CA ASP A 63 -8.51 -11.13 -6.40
C ASP A 63 -9.30 -10.11 -5.55
N GLY A 64 -9.60 -8.94 -6.14
CA GLY A 64 -10.31 -7.84 -5.53
C GLY A 64 -9.50 -6.58 -5.33
N TRP A 65 -10.17 -5.52 -4.88
CA TRP A 65 -9.54 -4.24 -4.54
C TRP A 65 -10.28 -3.55 -3.40
N GLY A 66 -9.70 -2.44 -2.94
CA GLY A 66 -10.39 -1.51 -2.06
C GLY A 66 -9.78 -0.12 -2.10
N ILE A 67 -10.60 0.84 -1.70
CA ILE A 67 -10.20 2.23 -1.45
C ILE A 67 -10.74 2.65 -0.09
N ALA A 68 -9.92 3.37 0.66
CA ALA A 68 -10.40 4.11 1.81
C ALA A 68 -10.00 5.58 1.66
N TRP A 69 -10.91 6.47 2.06
CA TRP A 69 -10.73 7.91 1.94
C TRP A 69 -11.23 8.62 3.20
N MET A 70 -10.62 9.74 3.51
CA MET A 70 -11.08 10.63 4.57
C MET A 70 -12.24 11.46 4.02
N SER A 71 -13.42 11.38 4.65
CA SER A 71 -14.54 12.26 4.33
C SER A 71 -14.47 13.59 5.07
N ASP A 72 -15.33 14.53 4.67
CA ASP A 72 -15.39 15.88 5.22
C ASP A 72 -15.68 15.93 6.73
N ASP A 73 -16.38 14.91 7.25
CA ASP A 73 -16.63 14.70 8.69
C ASP A 73 -15.41 14.17 9.46
N SER A 74 -14.22 14.10 8.82
CA SER A 74 -12.98 13.55 9.38
C SER A 74 -13.10 12.08 9.81
N THR A 75 -13.98 11.32 9.16
CA THR A 75 -14.06 9.87 9.34
C THR A 75 -13.53 9.13 8.12
N TRP A 76 -12.95 7.95 8.35
CA TRP A 76 -12.59 7.07 7.25
C TRP A 76 -13.84 6.39 6.68
N LYS A 77 -14.03 6.51 5.37
CA LYS A 77 -14.94 5.66 4.61
C LYS A 77 -14.13 4.63 3.83
N ILE A 78 -14.75 3.48 3.58
CA ILE A 78 -14.10 2.38 2.87
C ILE A 78 -15.06 1.71 1.89
N TYR A 79 -14.51 1.35 0.74
CA TYR A 79 -15.14 0.49 -0.25
C TYR A 79 -14.19 -0.66 -0.56
N LYS A 80 -14.72 -1.88 -0.67
CA LYS A 80 -13.99 -3.07 -1.08
C LYS A 80 -14.83 -3.83 -2.09
N SER A 81 -14.16 -4.53 -2.99
CA SER A 81 -14.79 -5.39 -3.99
C SER A 81 -13.97 -6.66 -4.19
N LEU A 82 -14.65 -7.75 -4.54
CA LEU A 82 -14.02 -8.99 -4.99
C LEU A 82 -13.67 -8.95 -6.48
N SER A 83 -14.27 -8.03 -7.25
CA SER A 83 -13.95 -7.85 -8.67
C SER A 83 -12.58 -7.18 -8.82
N PRO A 84 -11.86 -7.39 -9.93
CA PRO A 84 -10.70 -6.58 -10.26
C PRO A 84 -11.05 -5.10 -10.43
N ILE A 85 -10.16 -4.20 -9.97
CA ILE A 85 -10.41 -2.75 -10.03
C ILE A 85 -10.71 -2.23 -11.46
N TRP A 86 -10.08 -2.81 -12.48
CA TRP A 86 -10.26 -2.42 -13.88
C TRP A 86 -11.58 -2.88 -14.51
N GLU A 87 -12.36 -3.71 -13.81
CA GLU A 87 -13.72 -4.08 -14.23
C GLU A 87 -14.77 -3.12 -13.66
N GLU A 88 -14.37 -2.24 -12.74
CA GLU A 88 -15.26 -1.34 -12.00
C GLU A 88 -14.93 0.13 -12.23
N GLU A 89 -14.37 0.50 -13.38
CA GLU A 89 -13.97 1.89 -13.68
C GLU A 89 -15.10 2.91 -13.50
N LYS A 90 -16.35 2.51 -13.77
CA LYS A 90 -17.54 3.35 -13.54
C LYS A 90 -17.72 3.76 -12.08
N LYS A 91 -17.21 2.98 -11.12
CA LYS A 91 -17.25 3.29 -9.69
C LYS A 91 -16.37 4.46 -9.30
N PHE A 92 -15.40 4.83 -10.13
CA PHE A 92 -14.42 5.86 -9.74
C PHE A 92 -15.06 7.24 -9.57
N GLU A 93 -16.17 7.50 -10.26
CA GLU A 93 -16.94 8.74 -10.14
C GLU A 93 -17.84 8.78 -8.88
N ASP A 94 -18.06 7.64 -8.21
CA ASP A 94 -18.84 7.59 -6.96
C ASP A 94 -18.04 8.13 -5.76
N PHE A 95 -16.70 8.20 -5.85
CA PHE A 95 -15.87 8.64 -4.73
C PHE A 95 -15.78 10.16 -4.65
N PRO A 96 -16.07 10.77 -3.48
CA PRO A 96 -16.07 12.21 -3.31
C PRO A 96 -14.65 12.78 -3.39
N GLU A 97 -14.56 14.10 -3.42
CA GLU A 97 -13.28 14.77 -3.22
C GLU A 97 -12.71 14.42 -1.85
N THR A 98 -11.39 14.29 -1.78
CA THR A 98 -10.70 13.98 -0.53
C THR A 98 -9.27 14.51 -0.57
N ASN A 99 -8.71 14.74 0.60
CA ASN A 99 -7.30 15.08 0.78
C ASN A 99 -6.46 13.86 1.13
N LEU A 100 -7.05 12.72 1.47
CA LEU A 100 -6.31 11.62 2.07
C LEU A 100 -6.98 10.30 1.74
N PHE A 101 -6.28 9.44 1.01
CA PHE A 101 -6.84 8.16 0.59
C PHE A 101 -5.77 7.12 0.36
N ALA A 102 -6.19 5.86 0.34
CA ALA A 102 -5.38 4.74 -0.07
C ALA A 102 -6.18 3.77 -0.93
N ILE A 103 -5.49 3.14 -1.87
CA ILE A 103 -6.03 2.15 -2.80
C ILE A 103 -5.16 0.91 -2.71
N HIS A 104 -5.77 -0.26 -2.82
CA HIS A 104 -5.03 -1.52 -2.93
C HIS A 104 -5.72 -2.47 -3.91
N ALA A 105 -4.98 -2.98 -4.90
CA ALA A 105 -5.40 -4.10 -5.75
C ALA A 105 -4.71 -5.38 -5.28
N ARG A 106 -5.46 -6.48 -5.15
CA ARG A 106 -5.01 -7.67 -4.46
C ARG A 106 -4.71 -8.82 -5.41
N SER A 107 -3.62 -9.52 -5.12
CA SER A 107 -3.32 -10.88 -5.53
C SER A 107 -3.12 -11.71 -4.25
N ALA A 108 -3.96 -12.71 -4.06
CA ALA A 108 -3.92 -13.58 -2.90
C ALA A 108 -2.83 -14.64 -3.08
N SER A 109 -1.86 -14.66 -2.17
CA SER A 109 -0.74 -15.63 -2.23
C SER A 109 -1.15 -17.10 -2.06
N PHE A 110 -2.40 -17.37 -1.63
CA PHE A 110 -2.90 -18.71 -1.40
C PHE A 110 -4.33 -18.85 -1.90
N PRO A 111 -4.68 -19.91 -2.66
CA PRO A 111 -6.02 -20.09 -3.23
C PRO A 111 -7.16 -20.05 -2.20
N GLN A 112 -6.96 -20.64 -1.01
CA GLN A 112 -7.97 -20.67 0.04
C GLN A 112 -8.27 -19.30 0.67
N HIS A 113 -7.47 -18.27 0.37
CA HIS A 113 -7.72 -16.89 0.80
C HIS A 113 -8.44 -16.06 -0.28
N LYS A 114 -8.75 -16.61 -1.45
CA LYS A 114 -9.54 -15.92 -2.48
C LYS A 114 -11.01 -15.82 -2.04
N ASN A 115 -11.77 -14.94 -2.69
CA ASN A 115 -13.22 -14.79 -2.50
C ASN A 115 -13.66 -14.41 -1.07
N ASN A 116 -12.81 -13.70 -0.32
CA ASN A 116 -13.16 -13.14 0.99
C ASN A 116 -12.91 -11.64 0.99
N LEU A 117 -13.99 -10.86 1.13
CA LEU A 117 -13.97 -9.40 1.06
C LEU A 117 -13.12 -8.78 2.18
N GLU A 118 -13.13 -9.39 3.37
CA GLU A 118 -12.40 -8.89 4.55
C GLU A 118 -10.88 -9.05 4.42
N PHE A 119 -10.42 -9.85 3.46
CA PHE A 119 -9.01 -9.98 3.14
C PHE A 119 -8.51 -8.90 2.17
N ASN A 120 -9.42 -8.10 1.59
CA ASN A 120 -9.05 -6.96 0.77
C ASN A 120 -8.71 -5.76 1.66
N GLN A 121 -7.70 -5.02 1.23
CA GLN A 121 -7.15 -3.85 1.90
C GLN A 121 -7.73 -2.58 1.23
N PRO A 122 -7.70 -1.40 1.87
CA PRO A 122 -7.02 -1.06 3.13
C PRO A 122 -7.63 -1.65 4.42
N TYR A 123 -6.84 -1.65 5.49
CA TYR A 123 -7.30 -1.85 6.87
C TYR A 123 -7.28 -0.53 7.63
N ILE A 124 -8.25 -0.34 8.53
CA ILE A 124 -8.44 0.92 9.25
C ILE A 124 -8.68 0.63 10.74
N SER A 125 -8.12 1.46 11.60
CA SER A 125 -8.45 1.55 13.03
C SER A 125 -8.22 2.98 13.49
N ASP A 126 -9.23 3.58 14.11
CA ASP A 126 -9.24 4.98 14.54
C ASP A 126 -8.79 5.92 13.40
N SER A 127 -7.75 6.72 13.63
CA SER A 127 -7.17 7.64 12.64
C SER A 127 -6.07 6.99 11.77
N THR A 128 -5.94 5.66 11.80
CA THR A 128 -4.86 4.94 11.13
C THR A 128 -5.39 4.10 9.98
N LEU A 129 -4.74 4.21 8.82
CA LEU A 129 -4.97 3.37 7.67
C LEU A 129 -3.69 2.59 7.34
N PHE A 130 -3.85 1.35 6.92
CA PHE A 130 -2.76 0.45 6.57
C PHE A 130 -3.02 -0.29 5.25
N VAL A 131 -1.97 -0.37 4.44
CA VAL A 131 -1.86 -1.22 3.26
C VAL A 131 -0.51 -1.93 3.25
N PHE A 132 -0.48 -3.10 2.63
CA PHE A 132 0.69 -3.97 2.61
C PHE A 132 0.81 -4.72 1.30
N ASN A 133 2.04 -4.81 0.80
CA ASN A 133 2.42 -5.67 -0.29
C ASN A 133 3.69 -6.45 0.10
N GLY A 134 3.65 -7.76 -0.01
CA GLY A 134 4.80 -8.59 0.34
C GLY A 134 4.45 -10.04 0.57
N LEU A 135 5.50 -10.84 0.73
CA LEU A 135 5.40 -12.26 1.04
C LEU A 135 6.47 -12.62 2.08
N LEU A 136 6.00 -13.01 3.27
CA LEU A 136 6.82 -13.51 4.35
C LEU A 136 6.49 -14.99 4.55
N LYS A 137 7.51 -15.85 4.54
CA LYS A 137 7.35 -17.30 4.69
C LYS A 137 7.98 -17.78 5.99
N GLY A 138 7.26 -18.66 6.68
CA GLY A 138 7.73 -19.31 7.90
C GLY A 138 7.89 -18.35 9.07
N VAL A 139 7.01 -17.35 9.20
CA VAL A 139 6.98 -16.45 10.37
C VAL A 139 6.59 -17.25 11.62
N ARG A 140 7.46 -17.24 12.64
CA ARG A 140 7.27 -17.92 13.93
C ARG A 140 7.52 -16.95 15.08
N LEU A 141 6.44 -16.31 15.53
CA LEU A 141 6.47 -15.41 16.68
C LEU A 141 6.35 -16.21 17.99
N PRO A 142 6.97 -15.76 19.09
CA PRO A 142 6.89 -16.43 20.38
C PRO A 142 5.54 -16.21 21.11
N PHE A 143 4.57 -15.56 20.45
CA PHE A 143 3.25 -15.24 20.98
C PHE A 143 2.20 -15.31 19.86
N SER A 144 0.93 -15.42 20.25
CA SER A 144 -0.19 -15.41 19.31
C SER A 144 -0.49 -13.99 18.83
N VAL A 145 -0.89 -13.87 17.56
CA VAL A 145 -1.25 -12.60 16.93
C VAL A 145 -2.60 -12.76 16.24
N SER A 146 -3.52 -11.84 16.53
CA SER A 146 -4.85 -11.79 15.93
C SER A 146 -4.78 -11.63 14.41
N GLY A 147 -5.74 -12.23 13.70
CA GLY A 147 -5.87 -12.15 12.25
C GLY A 147 -5.79 -13.51 11.56
N THR A 148 -6.54 -13.66 10.48
CA THR A 148 -6.64 -14.91 9.72
C THR A 148 -5.49 -15.04 8.72
N ILE A 149 -5.19 -13.98 7.99
CA ILE A 149 -4.10 -13.94 7.01
C ILE A 149 -2.88 -13.17 7.51
N GLY A 150 -1.72 -13.39 6.87
CA GLY A 150 -0.46 -12.75 7.25
C GLY A 150 -0.56 -11.22 7.35
N THR A 151 -1.21 -10.57 6.38
CA THR A 151 -1.39 -9.12 6.39
C THR A 151 -2.20 -8.60 7.60
N GLN A 152 -3.27 -9.30 7.98
CA GLN A 152 -4.06 -8.94 9.16
C GLN A 152 -3.23 -9.09 10.45
N LYS A 153 -2.35 -10.10 10.51
CA LYS A 153 -1.42 -10.27 11.64
C LYS A 153 -0.40 -9.14 11.71
N ILE A 154 0.16 -8.73 10.57
CA ILE A 154 1.08 -7.57 10.52
C ILE A 154 0.34 -6.30 10.97
N TRP A 155 -0.90 -6.12 10.53
CA TRP A 155 -1.73 -4.99 10.96
C TRP A 155 -2.02 -5.01 12.47
N ALA A 156 -2.32 -6.17 13.05
CA ALA A 156 -2.53 -6.33 14.49
C ALA A 156 -1.27 -5.99 15.30
N LEU A 157 -0.09 -6.45 14.86
CA LEU A 157 1.20 -6.09 15.47
C LEU A 157 1.44 -4.59 15.45
N LEU A 158 1.18 -3.94 14.31
CA LEU A 158 1.40 -2.51 14.15
C LEU A 158 0.48 -1.69 15.06
N GLN A 159 -0.80 -2.06 15.16
CA GLN A 159 -1.73 -1.42 16.08
C GLN A 159 -1.26 -1.52 17.53
N ASP A 160 -0.73 -2.67 17.95
CA ASP A 160 -0.24 -2.84 19.31
C ASP A 160 0.99 -1.96 19.60
N GLU A 161 1.93 -1.89 18.66
CA GLU A 161 3.11 -1.03 18.78
C GLU A 161 2.74 0.46 18.80
N LEU A 162 1.73 0.89 18.03
CA LEU A 162 1.25 2.27 17.97
C LEU A 162 0.62 2.76 19.28
N LYS A 163 0.19 1.88 20.18
CA LYS A 163 -0.33 2.29 21.51
C LYS A 163 0.73 2.98 22.36
N ASN A 164 2.00 2.64 22.17
CA ASN A 164 3.09 3.04 23.06
C ASN A 164 4.28 3.69 22.32
N LYS A 165 4.22 3.81 20.99
CA LYS A 165 5.32 4.32 20.17
C LYS A 165 4.81 5.30 19.13
N ASN A 166 5.66 6.25 18.76
CA ASN A 166 5.41 7.06 17.59
C ASN A 166 5.38 6.19 16.32
N PRO A 167 4.75 6.65 15.22
CA PRO A 167 4.55 5.87 14.00
C PRO A 167 5.82 5.25 13.41
N LYS A 168 6.93 6.00 13.43
CA LYS A 168 8.20 5.55 12.88
C LYS A 168 8.80 4.41 13.68
N ASP A 169 8.80 4.52 15.01
CA ASP A 169 9.35 3.50 15.89
C ASP A 169 8.46 2.26 15.91
N ALA A 170 7.14 2.42 15.83
CA ALA A 170 6.21 1.30 15.67
C ALA A 170 6.48 0.51 14.39
N LEU A 171 6.62 1.18 13.24
CA LEU A 171 6.95 0.54 11.96
C LEU A 171 8.30 -0.18 12.01
N ASN A 172 9.34 0.47 12.57
CA ASN A 172 10.65 -0.16 12.71
C ASN A 172 10.59 -1.40 13.60
N LYS A 173 9.88 -1.32 14.73
CA LYS A 173 9.73 -2.42 15.66
C LYS A 173 9.03 -3.61 15.02
N VAL A 174 7.93 -3.40 14.29
CA VAL A 174 7.24 -4.45 13.54
C VAL A 174 8.15 -5.05 12.47
N LYS A 175 8.85 -4.21 11.70
CA LYS A 175 9.78 -4.65 10.66
C LYS A 175 10.88 -5.54 11.24
N ASP A 176 11.54 -5.10 12.30
CA ASP A 176 12.65 -5.83 12.91
C ASP A 176 12.18 -7.13 13.58
N LEU A 177 11.00 -7.11 14.22
CA LEU A 177 10.37 -8.31 14.78
C LEU A 177 10.09 -9.35 13.68
N LEU A 178 9.47 -8.95 12.58
CA LEU A 178 9.18 -9.86 11.47
C LEU A 178 10.46 -10.40 10.84
N ILE A 179 11.46 -9.55 10.62
CA ILE A 179 12.76 -9.95 10.06
C ILE A 179 13.46 -10.99 10.94
N LYS A 180 13.43 -10.79 12.26
CA LYS A 180 14.06 -11.70 13.22
C LYS A 180 13.40 -13.08 13.27
N HIS A 181 12.10 -13.15 13.01
CA HIS A 181 11.27 -14.34 13.26
C HIS A 181 10.76 -15.04 12.01
N MET A 182 11.26 -14.68 10.83
CA MET A 182 10.89 -15.31 9.56
C MET A 182 12.00 -16.24 9.06
N ARG A 183 11.62 -17.23 8.24
CA ARG A 183 12.60 -18.08 7.54
C ARG A 183 13.04 -17.48 6.22
N GLU A 184 12.10 -16.92 5.48
CA GLU A 184 12.35 -16.31 4.18
C GLU A 184 11.44 -15.08 4.01
N ILE A 185 12.03 -14.01 3.47
CA ILE A 185 11.31 -12.83 3.03
C ILE A 185 11.53 -12.66 1.54
N GLN A 186 10.47 -12.28 0.84
CA GLN A 186 10.60 -11.69 -0.49
C GLN A 186 10.49 -10.17 -0.36
N ALA A 187 9.43 -9.70 0.32
CA ALA A 187 9.25 -8.31 0.65
C ALA A 187 8.31 -8.09 1.84
N LEU A 188 8.48 -6.92 2.46
CA LEU A 188 7.69 -6.34 3.54
C LEU A 188 7.52 -4.86 3.20
N ASN A 189 6.54 -4.56 2.36
CA ASN A 189 6.18 -3.17 2.05
C ASN A 189 4.92 -2.80 2.79
N ILE A 190 5.01 -1.74 3.58
CA ILE A 190 3.87 -1.17 4.32
C ILE A 190 3.66 0.25 3.81
N GLY A 191 2.43 0.61 3.51
CA GLY A 191 1.96 1.98 3.46
C GLY A 191 1.07 2.23 4.66
N MET A 192 1.29 3.32 5.37
CA MET A 192 0.48 3.70 6.52
C MET A 192 0.15 5.18 6.46
N ILE A 193 -1.09 5.51 6.80
CA ILE A 193 -1.50 6.89 7.04
C ILE A 193 -1.83 6.98 8.53
N TYR A 194 -1.15 7.88 9.24
CA TYR A 194 -1.34 8.08 10.68
C TYR A 194 -1.36 9.57 10.99
N GLY A 195 -2.42 10.04 11.64
CA GLY A 195 -2.56 11.47 11.97
C GLY A 195 -2.57 12.39 10.74
N GLY A 196 -2.96 11.86 9.59
CA GLY A 196 -2.92 12.58 8.31
C GLY A 196 -1.56 12.58 7.60
N ASP A 197 -0.52 11.96 8.16
CA ASP A 197 0.80 11.85 7.53
C ASP A 197 1.04 10.48 6.90
N LEU A 198 1.82 10.48 5.81
CA LEU A 198 2.17 9.27 5.06
C LEU A 198 3.47 8.66 5.59
N PHE A 199 3.43 7.37 5.91
CA PHE A 199 4.56 6.57 6.32
C PHE A 199 4.67 5.34 5.43
N SER A 200 5.90 4.85 5.24
CA SER A 200 6.10 3.58 4.54
C SER A 200 7.29 2.81 5.07
N VAL A 201 7.21 1.49 4.92
CA VAL A 201 8.35 0.58 5.00
C VAL A 201 8.55 0.03 3.61
N ASN A 202 9.78 0.06 3.11
CA ASN A 202 10.17 -0.60 1.87
C ASN A 202 11.35 -1.53 2.15
N TYR A 203 11.07 -2.82 2.27
CA TYR A 203 12.09 -3.84 2.51
C TYR A 203 11.83 -5.04 1.62
N PHE A 204 12.85 -5.47 0.89
CA PHE A 204 12.78 -6.64 0.01
C PHE A 204 14.17 -7.23 -0.19
N THR A 205 14.22 -8.51 -0.52
CA THR A 205 15.45 -9.27 -0.81
C THR A 205 15.43 -9.90 -2.20
N LYS A 206 14.25 -9.93 -2.84
CA LYS A 206 14.02 -10.47 -4.19
C LYS A 206 13.17 -9.49 -5.00
N HIS A 207 13.15 -9.66 -6.33
CA HIS A 207 12.29 -8.92 -7.26
C HIS A 207 12.27 -7.40 -7.02
N ARG A 208 13.45 -6.76 -7.04
CA ARG A 208 13.61 -5.33 -6.74
C ARG A 208 12.65 -4.44 -7.55
N ASN A 209 12.51 -4.71 -8.84
CA ASN A 209 11.62 -3.95 -9.72
C ASN A 209 10.15 -4.06 -9.26
N TYR A 210 9.73 -5.26 -8.82
CA TYR A 210 8.38 -5.50 -8.31
C TYR A 210 8.11 -4.84 -6.95
N TYR A 211 9.07 -4.87 -6.03
CA TYR A 211 8.86 -4.45 -4.64
C TYR A 211 9.39 -3.06 -4.29
N THR A 212 9.97 -2.31 -5.22
CA THR A 212 10.39 -0.94 -4.93
C THR A 212 9.16 -0.05 -4.72
N LEU A 213 9.14 0.74 -3.64
CA LEU A 213 8.15 1.82 -3.48
C LEU A 213 8.73 3.13 -4.02
N GLN A 214 7.90 3.91 -4.69
CA GLN A 214 8.23 5.24 -5.20
C GLN A 214 7.39 6.27 -4.46
N ARG A 215 8.01 7.41 -4.16
CA ARG A 215 7.32 8.61 -3.69
C ARG A 215 7.45 9.70 -4.74
N PHE A 216 6.36 10.34 -5.09
CA PHE A 216 6.36 11.45 -6.03
C PHE A 216 5.24 12.42 -5.70
N PHE A 217 5.40 13.65 -6.19
CA PHE A 217 4.42 14.71 -6.02
C PHE A 217 3.75 15.00 -7.37
N TYR A 218 2.43 14.98 -7.41
CA TYR A 218 1.63 15.28 -8.59
C TYR A 218 0.64 16.39 -8.26
N LYS A 219 0.79 17.56 -8.90
CA LYS A 219 -0.01 18.78 -8.66
C LYS A 219 0.01 19.23 -7.20
N THR A 220 -0.94 18.79 -6.38
CA THR A 220 -1.07 19.11 -4.94
C THR A 220 -0.92 17.88 -4.06
N THR A 221 -0.65 16.71 -4.66
CA THR A 221 -0.77 15.41 -4.03
C THR A 221 0.59 14.72 -3.91
N ASP A 222 0.97 14.42 -2.69
CA ASP A 222 2.07 13.53 -2.33
C ASP A 222 1.58 12.08 -2.37
N ILE A 223 2.27 11.24 -3.13
CA ILE A 223 1.83 9.88 -3.45
C ILE A 223 2.98 8.91 -3.15
N ILE A 224 2.69 7.83 -2.45
CA ILE A 224 3.55 6.64 -2.33
C ILE A 224 2.85 5.47 -3.01
N CYS A 225 3.45 4.93 -4.07
CA CYS A 225 2.94 3.78 -4.83
C CYS A 225 4.12 2.94 -5.33
N SER A 226 3.87 1.68 -5.68
CA SER A 226 4.95 0.78 -6.15
C SER A 226 5.46 1.15 -7.55
N GLU A 227 4.72 1.96 -8.31
CA GLU A 227 5.19 2.52 -9.59
C GLU A 227 4.72 3.98 -9.73
N LYS A 228 5.48 4.78 -10.49
CA LYS A 228 4.96 6.06 -10.98
C LYS A 228 3.78 5.83 -11.91
N LEU A 229 2.71 6.58 -11.68
CA LEU A 229 1.54 6.57 -12.55
C LEU A 229 1.86 7.30 -13.86
N LYS A 230 2.42 6.59 -14.84
CA LYS A 230 2.83 7.16 -16.15
C LYS A 230 1.71 7.94 -16.83
N GLU A 231 0.47 7.50 -16.67
CA GLU A 231 -0.72 8.13 -17.24
C GLU A 231 -1.03 9.52 -16.62
N LEU A 232 -0.42 9.85 -15.48
CA LEU A 232 -0.45 11.21 -14.92
C LEU A 232 0.63 12.14 -15.50
N GLU A 233 1.69 11.59 -16.13
CA GLU A 233 2.79 12.37 -16.71
C GLU A 233 2.44 12.95 -18.10
N PHE A 234 1.54 12.31 -18.86
CA PHE A 234 1.16 12.72 -20.23
C PHE A 234 0.00 13.72 -20.32
N ASN A 235 -0.49 14.23 -19.18
CA ASN A 235 -1.54 15.24 -19.12
C ASN A 235 -0.97 16.64 -18.75
N LEU A 236 0.25 16.93 -19.19
CA LEU A 236 0.94 18.22 -19.08
C LEU A 236 0.84 19.00 -20.39
#